data_AF-A0A0N4VU61-F1
#
_entry.id   AF-A0A0N4VU61-F1
#
_cell.length_a   1.000
_cell.length_b   1.000
_cell.length_c   1.000
_cell.angle_alpha   90.00
_cell.angle_beta   90.00
_cell.angle_gamma   90.00
#
_symmetry.space_group_name_H-M   'P 1'
#
loop_
_entity.id
_entity.type
_entity.pdbx_description
1 polymer ?
#
loop_
_entity_poly.entity_id
_entity_poly.type
_entity_poly.pdbx_seq_one_letter_code
_entity_poly.pdbx_strand_id
1 'polypeptide(L)'
;LDFDDPRFIKRSPFLGTNVGLAYIKRADMDPRFASLSFGKRSGFDFDDPRFTSMSFGKRSGFDLEDPRFASMSFGKRSGFNFEDPRFASMSFGKRSGFDLDDPRFASMSFGKRSGSDLEDPRYWSMSFGKRR
;
A
#
# COMPACT_ATOMS: atom_id res chain seq x y z
N LEU A 1 -23.82 19.63 6.81
CA LEU A 1 -23.87 18.22 7.27
C LEU A 1 -23.61 18.26 8.76
N ASP A 2 -24.62 18.02 9.58
CA ASP A 2 -24.45 18.01 11.04
C ASP A 2 -23.85 16.67 11.47
N PHE A 3 -22.59 16.72 11.88
CA PHE A 3 -21.81 15.56 12.29
C PHE A 3 -22.24 14.97 13.64
N ASP A 4 -23.11 15.69 14.36
CA ASP A 4 -23.68 15.28 15.64
C ASP A 4 -25.04 14.53 15.50
N ASP A 5 -25.54 14.29 14.28
CA ASP A 5 -26.77 13.49 14.11
C ASP A 5 -26.53 12.02 14.49
N PRO A 6 -27.21 11.49 15.52
CA PRO A 6 -27.04 10.10 15.96
C PRO A 6 -27.40 9.07 14.88
N ARG A 7 -28.19 9.45 13.87
CA ARG A 7 -28.50 8.59 12.71
C ARG A 7 -27.32 8.46 11.74
N PHE A 8 -26.49 9.49 11.64
CA PHE A 8 -25.28 9.49 10.82
C PHE A 8 -24.16 8.65 11.47
N ILE A 9 -24.00 8.77 12.78
CA ILE A 9 -23.04 7.99 13.58
C ILE A 9 -23.36 6.49 13.54
N LYS A 10 -24.65 6.11 13.60
CA LYS A 10 -25.08 4.70 13.46
C LYS A 10 -24.82 4.11 12.07
N ARG A 11 -24.91 4.93 11.01
CA ARG A 11 -24.64 4.52 9.61
C ARG A 11 -23.15 4.50 9.28
N SER A 12 -22.34 5.26 10.01
CA SER A 12 -20.90 5.39 9.79
C SER A 12 -20.15 5.39 11.13
N PRO A 13 -20.03 4.23 11.80
CA PRO A 13 -19.56 4.13 13.18
C PRO A 13 -18.11 4.58 13.38
N PHE A 14 -17.37 4.80 12.29
CA PHE A 14 -16.00 5.30 12.31
C PHE A 14 -15.93 6.83 12.35
N LEU A 15 -16.93 7.57 11.83
CA LEU A 15 -16.82 9.00 11.53
C LEU A 15 -16.89 9.94 12.76
N GLY A 16 -17.22 9.44 13.94
CA GLY A 16 -17.24 10.23 15.20
C GLY A 16 -16.07 9.94 16.16
N THR A 17 -15.10 9.14 15.73
CA THR A 17 -13.90 8.83 16.52
C THR A 17 -12.71 9.67 16.05
N ASN A 18 -11.64 9.78 16.83
CA ASN A 18 -10.36 10.37 16.36
C ASN A 18 -9.88 9.73 15.05
N VAL A 19 -10.25 8.48 14.80
CA VAL A 19 -9.97 7.72 13.56
C VAL A 19 -10.85 8.16 12.39
N GLY A 20 -12.08 8.59 12.67
CA GLY A 20 -13.04 9.19 11.75
C GLY A 20 -12.70 10.61 11.35
N LEU A 21 -12.30 11.43 12.32
CA LEU A 21 -11.73 12.76 12.05
C LEU A 21 -10.40 12.65 11.27
N ALA A 22 -9.60 11.60 11.49
CA ALA A 22 -8.47 11.28 10.62
C ALA A 22 -8.90 10.79 9.22
N TYR A 23 -10.13 10.29 9.05
CA TYR A 23 -10.74 9.98 7.75
C TYR A 23 -11.19 11.25 7.01
N ILE A 24 -11.68 12.24 7.75
CA ILE A 24 -12.05 13.55 7.18
C ILE A 24 -10.80 14.39 6.89
N LYS A 25 -9.80 14.39 7.78
CA LYS A 25 -8.49 15.02 7.55
C LYS A 25 -7.70 14.35 6.40
N ARG A 26 -8.06 13.12 6.01
CA ARG A 26 -7.58 12.44 4.80
C ARG A 26 -8.18 13.02 3.50
N ALA A 27 -9.34 13.68 3.56
CA ALA A 27 -9.91 14.38 2.40
C ALA A 27 -9.20 15.72 2.11
N ASP A 28 -8.37 16.23 3.02
CA ASP A 28 -7.53 17.43 2.81
C ASP A 28 -6.15 17.11 2.22
N MET A 29 -5.75 15.84 2.12
CA MET A 29 -4.56 15.44 1.37
C MET A 29 -4.97 15.15 -0.07
N ASP A 30 -4.51 15.99 -1.00
CA ASP A 30 -4.72 15.75 -2.42
C ASP A 30 -4.13 14.36 -2.76
N PRO A 31 -4.93 13.41 -3.29
CA PRO A 31 -4.47 12.06 -3.62
C PRO A 31 -3.30 12.07 -4.62
N ARG A 32 -3.11 13.20 -5.34
CA ARG A 32 -1.92 13.44 -6.15
C ARG A 32 -0.64 13.56 -5.33
N PHE A 33 -0.67 13.78 -4.02
CA PHE A 33 0.52 13.84 -3.18
C PHE A 33 0.75 12.51 -2.44
N ALA A 34 -0.27 11.96 -1.80
CA ALA A 34 -0.15 10.70 -1.08
C ALA A 34 -1.41 9.83 -1.19
N SER A 35 -1.23 8.52 -1.38
CA SER A 35 -2.29 7.51 -1.28
C SER A 35 -2.12 6.69 -0.01
N LEU A 36 -3.21 6.49 0.73
CA LEU A 36 -3.26 5.74 1.98
C LEU A 36 -4.45 4.77 1.94
N SER A 37 -4.16 3.48 1.82
CA SER A 37 -5.18 2.43 1.72
C SER A 37 -5.15 1.47 2.91
N PHE A 38 -6.33 1.12 3.42
CA PHE A 38 -6.49 0.16 4.52
C PHE A 38 -7.58 -0.86 4.17
N GLY A 39 -7.33 -2.14 4.46
CA GLY A 39 -8.35 -3.19 4.43
C GLY A 39 -8.07 -4.30 3.43
N LYS A 40 -9.14 -4.84 2.84
CA LYS A 40 -9.05 -5.91 1.84
C LYS A 40 -9.26 -5.31 0.45
N ARG A 41 -8.36 -5.62 -0.46
CA ARG A 41 -8.40 -5.25 -1.87
C ARG A 41 -8.47 -6.51 -2.71
N SER A 42 -9.38 -6.53 -3.68
CA SER A 42 -9.56 -7.66 -4.58
C SER A 42 -9.93 -7.18 -5.97
N GLY A 43 -9.26 -7.71 -7.00
CA GLY A 43 -9.49 -7.31 -8.39
C GLY A 43 -8.31 -6.56 -8.97
N PHE A 44 -8.58 -5.45 -9.65
CA PHE A 44 -7.57 -4.58 -10.27
C PHE A 44 -7.53 -3.25 -9.51
N ASP A 45 -6.39 -2.91 -8.92
CA ASP A 45 -6.16 -1.65 -8.21
C ASP A 45 -4.96 -0.91 -8.83
N PHE A 46 -5.04 0.42 -8.92
CA PHE A 46 -3.97 1.28 -9.45
C PHE A 46 -3.83 2.54 -8.58
N ASP A 47 -2.60 2.81 -8.11
CA ASP A 47 -2.25 3.98 -7.30
C ASP A 47 -1.00 4.69 -7.89
N ASP A 48 -1.15 5.95 -8.34
CA ASP A 48 -0.05 6.82 -8.84
C ASP A 48 -0.05 8.19 -8.12
N PRO A 49 0.41 8.25 -6.86
CA PRO A 49 0.61 9.51 -6.15
C PRO A 49 2.00 10.10 -6.45
N ARG A 50 2.11 11.43 -6.51
CA ARG A 50 3.39 12.12 -6.80
C ARG A 50 4.45 11.91 -5.73
N PHE A 51 4.10 11.60 -4.48
CA PHE A 51 5.09 11.37 -3.43
C PHE A 51 5.03 9.94 -2.91
N THR A 52 3.98 9.59 -2.17
CA THR A 52 4.00 8.34 -1.40
C THR A 52 2.75 7.51 -1.57
N SER A 53 2.93 6.20 -1.77
CA SER A 53 1.87 5.20 -1.62
C SER A 53 2.09 4.42 -0.32
N MET A 54 1.04 4.28 0.48
CA MET A 54 1.03 3.49 1.71
C MET A 54 -0.17 2.57 1.74
N SER A 55 0.07 1.29 1.99
CA SER A 55 -0.99 0.28 1.98
C SER A 55 -0.89 -0.73 3.11
N PHE A 56 -2.05 -1.03 3.70
CA PHE A 56 -2.16 -1.94 4.83
C PHE A 56 -3.32 -2.93 4.62
N GLY A 57 -3.01 -4.23 4.62
CA GLY A 57 -4.01 -5.28 4.73
C GLY A 57 -3.81 -6.47 3.80
N LYS A 58 -4.89 -6.94 3.17
CA LYS A 58 -4.86 -8.12 2.30
C LYS A 58 -5.18 -7.72 0.87
N ARG A 59 -4.34 -8.12 -0.08
CA ARG A 59 -4.48 -7.86 -1.51
C ARG A 59 -4.51 -9.17 -2.28
N SER A 60 -5.47 -9.28 -3.18
CA SER A 60 -5.63 -10.45 -4.05
C SER A 60 -6.03 -10.02 -5.45
N GLY A 61 -5.20 -10.27 -6.46
CA GLY A 61 -5.50 -9.89 -7.84
C GLY A 61 -4.32 -9.18 -8.50
N PHE A 62 -4.59 -8.13 -9.25
CA PHE A 62 -3.61 -7.28 -9.91
C PHE A 62 -3.53 -5.93 -9.20
N ASP A 63 -2.36 -5.54 -8.71
CA ASP A 63 -2.15 -4.27 -8.01
C ASP A 63 -0.92 -3.57 -8.59
N LEU A 64 -1.07 -2.29 -8.93
CA LEU A 64 -0.02 -1.50 -9.56
C LEU A 64 0.16 -0.18 -8.78
N GLU A 65 1.35 0.00 -8.22
CA GLU A 65 1.75 1.22 -7.51
C GLU A 65 2.96 1.87 -8.20
N ASP A 66 2.81 3.10 -8.67
CA ASP A 66 3.89 3.89 -9.30
C ASP A 66 4.02 5.28 -8.62
N PRO A 67 4.44 5.34 -7.34
CA PRO A 67 4.63 6.63 -6.68
C PRO A 67 6.01 7.21 -7.00
N ARG A 68 6.11 8.52 -7.27
CA ARG A 68 7.44 9.07 -7.67
C ARG A 68 8.50 9.02 -6.58
N PHE A 69 8.13 9.01 -5.30
CA PHE A 69 9.09 8.94 -4.20
C PHE A 69 9.14 7.55 -3.60
N ALA A 70 8.09 7.11 -2.92
CA ALA A 70 8.16 5.87 -2.15
C ALA A 70 6.87 5.06 -2.16
N SER A 71 7.01 3.73 -2.19
CA SER A 71 5.94 2.78 -1.89
C SER A 71 6.21 2.10 -0.55
N MET A 72 5.15 1.90 0.24
CA MET A 72 5.21 1.15 1.49
C MET A 72 4.00 0.24 1.63
N SER A 73 4.22 -1.07 1.67
CA SER A 73 3.15 -2.06 1.73
C SER A 73 3.28 -3.04 2.89
N PHE A 74 2.20 -3.22 3.65
CA PHE A 74 2.12 -4.10 4.81
C PHE A 74 0.97 -5.10 4.69
N GLY A 75 1.27 -6.39 4.85
CA GLY A 75 0.27 -7.43 5.07
C GLY A 75 0.41 -8.65 4.16
N LYS A 76 -0.70 -9.13 3.58
CA LYS A 76 -0.70 -10.32 2.72
C LYS A 76 -1.00 -9.92 1.29
N ARG A 77 -0.13 -10.30 0.36
CA ARG A 77 -0.29 -10.09 -1.07
C ARG A 77 -0.39 -11.41 -1.80
N SER A 78 -1.35 -11.49 -2.70
CA SER A 78 -1.56 -12.66 -3.55
C SER A 78 -1.92 -12.23 -4.98
N GLY A 79 -1.35 -12.88 -5.98
CA GLY A 79 -1.59 -12.54 -7.39
C GLY A 79 -0.40 -11.84 -8.03
N PHE A 80 -0.66 -10.75 -8.77
CA PHE A 80 0.34 -9.97 -9.48
C PHE A 80 0.43 -8.58 -8.85
N ASN A 81 1.56 -8.23 -8.24
CA ASN A 81 1.79 -6.90 -7.66
C ASN A 81 3.02 -6.26 -8.31
N PHE A 82 2.89 -5.01 -8.74
CA PHE A 82 3.98 -4.24 -9.32
C PHE A 82 4.14 -2.93 -8.56
N GLU A 83 5.34 -2.69 -8.02
CA GLU A 83 5.73 -1.46 -7.35
C GLU A 83 6.95 -0.85 -8.09
N ASP A 84 6.79 0.31 -8.75
CA ASP A 84 7.88 1.04 -9.43
C ASP A 84 8.04 2.45 -8.87
N PRO A 85 8.51 2.59 -7.61
CA PRO A 85 8.75 3.91 -7.06
C PRO A 85 10.13 4.42 -7.49
N ARG A 86 10.25 5.70 -7.90
CA ARG A 86 11.57 6.18 -8.38
C ARG A 86 12.65 6.20 -7.31
N PHE A 87 12.33 6.32 -6.02
CA PHE A 87 13.34 6.30 -4.96
C PHE A 87 13.33 4.98 -4.20
N ALA A 88 12.27 4.66 -3.47
CA ALA A 88 12.32 3.54 -2.54
C ALA A 88 11.04 2.69 -2.53
N SER A 89 11.19 1.36 -2.48
CA SER A 89 10.12 0.45 -2.13
C SER A 89 10.40 -0.20 -0.78
N MET A 90 9.37 -0.30 0.06
CA MET A 90 9.45 -1.00 1.33
C MET A 90 8.25 -1.89 1.56
N SER A 91 8.50 -3.09 2.08
CA SER A 91 7.45 -4.09 2.15
C SER A 91 7.58 -5.08 3.29
N PHE A 92 6.44 -5.45 3.86
CA PHE A 92 6.37 -6.34 5.00
C PHE A 92 5.21 -7.32 4.89
N GLY A 93 5.50 -8.61 5.11
CA GLY A 93 4.49 -9.63 5.39
C GLY A 93 4.59 -10.89 4.54
N LYS A 94 3.46 -11.37 4.02
CA LYS A 94 3.40 -12.61 3.24
C LYS A 94 3.06 -12.31 1.79
N ARG A 95 3.88 -12.75 0.86
CA ARG A 95 3.71 -12.56 -0.56
C ARG A 95 3.58 -13.91 -1.25
N SER A 96 2.61 -14.03 -2.15
CA SER A 96 2.42 -15.23 -2.95
C SER A 96 2.00 -14.92 -4.37
N GLY A 97 2.67 -15.49 -5.36
CA GLY A 97 2.39 -15.21 -6.78
C GLY A 97 3.56 -14.50 -7.44
N PHE A 98 3.27 -13.44 -8.21
CA PHE A 98 4.25 -12.63 -8.90
C PHE A 98 4.30 -11.24 -8.27
N ASP A 99 5.42 -10.90 -7.65
CA ASP A 99 5.68 -9.55 -7.15
C ASP A 99 6.93 -8.98 -7.85
N LEU A 100 6.82 -7.76 -8.37
CA LEU A 100 7.92 -7.02 -8.96
C LEU A 100 8.05 -5.67 -8.26
N ASP A 101 9.16 -5.48 -7.56
CA ASP A 101 9.54 -4.20 -6.98
C ASP A 101 10.76 -3.65 -7.77
N ASP A 102 10.57 -2.61 -8.58
CA ASP A 102 11.63 -1.99 -9.43
C ASP A 102 11.95 -0.55 -9.01
N PRO A 103 12.42 -0.30 -7.77
CA PRO A 103 12.75 1.05 -7.36
C PRO A 103 14.11 1.49 -7.90
N ARG A 104 14.27 2.72 -8.40
CA ARG A 104 15.60 3.10 -8.93
C ARG A 104 16.70 3.13 -7.88
N PHE A 105 16.41 3.56 -6.64
CA PHE A 105 17.44 3.68 -5.60
C PHE A 105 17.46 2.50 -4.63
N ALA A 106 16.37 2.21 -3.93
CA ALA A 106 16.41 1.25 -2.82
C ALA A 106 15.19 0.33 -2.78
N SER A 107 15.40 -0.97 -2.61
CA SER A 107 14.36 -1.93 -2.22
C SER A 107 14.64 -2.51 -0.84
N MET A 108 13.60 -2.60 -0.02
CA MET A 108 13.66 -3.27 1.28
C MET A 108 12.44 -4.15 1.50
N SER A 109 12.66 -5.39 1.91
CA SER A 109 11.55 -6.31 2.07
C SER A 109 11.73 -7.38 3.13
N PHE A 110 10.67 -7.60 3.91
CA PHE A 110 10.65 -8.53 5.04
C PHE A 110 9.47 -9.49 4.97
N GLY A 111 9.74 -10.78 5.21
CA GLY A 111 8.72 -11.77 5.55
C GLY A 111 8.78 -13.07 4.75
N LYS A 112 7.63 -13.67 4.44
CA LYS A 112 7.55 -14.97 3.76
C LYS A 112 7.10 -14.76 2.32
N ARG A 113 7.81 -15.39 1.40
CA ARG A 113 7.58 -15.26 -0.03
C ARG A 113 7.47 -16.64 -0.65
N SER A 114 6.47 -16.82 -1.49
CA SER A 114 6.25 -18.06 -2.23
C SER A 114 5.82 -17.73 -3.65
N GLY A 115 6.66 -18.00 -4.63
CA GLY A 115 6.44 -17.57 -6.01
C GLY A 115 7.61 -16.76 -6.56
N SER A 116 7.35 -16.01 -7.62
CA SER A 116 8.34 -15.19 -8.31
C SER A 116 8.34 -13.77 -7.74
N ASP A 117 9.36 -13.47 -6.94
CA ASP A 117 9.64 -12.12 -6.47
C ASP A 117 10.88 -11.59 -7.18
N LEU A 118 10.74 -10.50 -7.92
CA LEU A 118 11.85 -9.78 -8.54
C LEU A 118 12.00 -8.42 -7.86
N GLU A 119 13.19 -8.15 -7.35
CA GLU A 119 13.58 -6.86 -6.79
C GLU A 119 14.79 -6.36 -7.59
N ASP A 120 14.65 -5.24 -8.30
CA ASP A 120 15.70 -4.75 -9.22
C ASP A 120 16.12 -3.28 -8.95
N PRO A 121 16.61 -2.94 -7.75
CA PRO A 121 17.16 -1.61 -7.53
C PRO A 121 18.54 -1.43 -8.14
N ARG A 122 18.77 -0.24 -8.71
CA ARG A 122 20.07 0.11 -9.30
C ARG A 122 21.15 0.35 -8.26
N TYR A 123 20.78 0.81 -7.07
CA TYR A 123 21.75 1.20 -6.04
C TYR A 123 21.77 0.23 -4.85
N TRP A 124 20.61 -0.17 -4.30
CA TRP A 124 20.60 -1.00 -3.09
C TRP A 124 19.36 -1.89 -2.93
N SER A 125 19.56 -3.18 -2.64
CA SER A 125 18.49 -4.12 -2.23
C SER A 125 18.81 -4.76 -0.89
N MET A 126 17.78 -4.98 -0.08
CA MET A 126 17.88 -5.77 1.15
C MET A 126 16.60 -6.58 1.38
N SER A 127 16.76 -7.91 1.51
CA SER A 127 15.64 -8.82 1.77
C SER A 127 15.89 -9.71 2.98
N PHE A 128 14.86 -9.87 3.82
CA PHE A 128 14.88 -10.76 4.98
C PHE A 128 13.66 -11.65 5.03
N GLY A 129 13.87 -12.87 5.51
CA GLY A 129 12.82 -13.86 5.74
C GLY A 129 12.91 -15.04 4.78
N LYS A 130 11.84 -15.83 4.73
CA LYS A 130 11.88 -17.17 4.10
C LYS A 130 11.31 -17.09 2.69
N ARG A 131 12.18 -17.24 1.69
CA ARG A 131 11.81 -17.50 0.29
C ARG A 131 11.63 -19.02 0.12
N ARG A 132 10.56 -19.42 -0.56
CA ARG A 132 10.21 -20.82 -0.86
C ARG A 132 9.97 -20.99 -2.33
#